data_AF-A0A9D1D7H7-F1
#
_entry.id   AF-A0A9D1D7H7-F1
#
_cell.length_a   1.000
_cell.length_b   1.000
_cell.length_c   1.000
_cell.angle_alpha   90.00
_cell.angle_beta   90.00
_cell.angle_gamma   90.00
#
_symmetry.space_group_name_H-M   'P 1'
#
loop_
_entity.id
_entity.type
_entity.pdbx_description
1 polymer ?
#
loop_
_entity_poly.entity_id
_entity_poly.type
_entity_poly.pdbx_seq_one_letter_code
_entity_poly.pdbx_strand_id
1 'polypeptide(L)' 'MPEIVPNAEQMIMLVGKPLYEIWTQLCALIDEKYDMERLWSSGGKAWTYEYKYRRGGKTLCA' A
#
# COMPACT_ATOMS: atom_id res chain seq x y z
N MET A 1 10.60 -8.07 7.41
CA MET A 1 9.92 -6.75 7.41
C MET A 1 10.66 -5.89 6.41
N PRO A 2 10.02 -5.13 5.51
CA PRO A 2 10.75 -4.05 4.87
C PRO A 2 11.20 -3.12 6.00
N GLU A 3 12.45 -2.68 5.98
CA GLU A 3 12.99 -1.86 7.07
C GLU A 3 12.32 -0.48 7.15
N ILE A 4 11.57 -0.07 6.13
CA ILE A 4 11.05 1.30 6.01
C ILE A 4 9.65 1.27 5.37
N VAL A 5 8.64 1.70 6.15
CA VAL A 5 7.35 2.12 5.60
C VAL A 5 7.58 3.50 4.94
N PRO A 6 7.30 3.67 3.64
CA PRO A 6 7.56 4.94 2.99
C PRO A 6 6.64 6.03 3.55
N ASN A 7 7.21 7.21 3.79
CA ASN A 7 6.43 8.39 4.16
C ASN A 7 5.72 9.00 2.93
N ALA A 8 4.88 10.00 3.17
CA ALA A 8 4.12 10.66 2.11
C ALA A 8 5.00 11.27 1.01
N GLU A 9 6.10 11.93 1.37
CA GLU A 9 7.02 12.55 0.42
C GLU A 9 7.68 11.51 -0.48
N GLN A 10 8.14 10.39 0.08
CA GLN A 10 8.72 9.29 -0.66
C GLN A 10 7.72 8.66 -1.63
N MET A 11 6.46 8.51 -1.21
CA MET A 11 5.40 8.02 -2.09
C MET A 11 5.09 9.01 -3.23
N ILE A 12 4.98 10.31 -2.92
CA ILE A 12 4.76 11.35 -3.93
C ILE A 12 5.92 11.39 -4.93
N MET A 13 7.17 11.22 -4.48
CA MET A 13 8.34 11.17 -5.37
C MET A 13 8.31 9.94 -6.28
N LEU A 14 7.81 8.80 -5.78
CA LEU A 14 7.76 7.54 -6.51
C LEU A 14 6.67 7.51 -7.59
N VAL A 15 5.45 7.94 -7.25
CA VAL A 15 4.27 7.81 -8.15
C VAL A 15 3.75 9.14 -8.68
N GLY A 16 4.21 10.27 -8.15
CA GLY A 16 3.68 11.60 -8.46
C GLY A 16 2.45 11.97 -7.63
N LYS A 17 2.28 13.28 -7.40
CA LYS A 17 1.22 13.82 -6.55
C LYS A 17 -0.20 13.39 -6.96
N PRO A 18 -0.61 13.47 -8.25
CA PRO A 18 -1.98 13.09 -8.63
C PRO A 18 -2.31 11.62 -8.35
N LEU A 19 -1.36 10.71 -8.60
CA LEU A 19 -1.57 9.28 -8.34
C LEU A 19 -1.54 8.98 -6.84
N TYR A 20 -0.71 9.69 -6.07
CA TYR A 20 -0.69 9.56 -4.62
C TYR A 20 -2.02 9.97 -3.97
N GLU A 21 -2.65 11.04 -4.46
CA GLU A 21 -3.98 11.48 -3.99
C GLU A 21 -5.06 10.43 -4.27
N ILE A 22 -5.08 9.85 -5.48
CA ILE A 22 -6.01 8.77 -5.84
C ILE A 22 -5.74 7.52 -4.99
N TRP A 23 -4.48 7.13 -4.82
CA TRP A 23 -4.09 5.98 -4.01
C TRP A 23 -4.52 6.14 -2.54
N THR A 24 -4.40 7.35 -1.98
CA THR A 24 -4.85 7.66 -0.62
C THR A 24 -6.37 7.50 -0.48
N GLN A 25 -7.13 8.00 -1.45
CA GLN A 25 -8.59 7.83 -1.48
C GLN A 25 -9.00 6.37 -1.61
N LEU A 26 -8.29 5.59 -2.44
CA LEU A 26 -8.51 4.15 -2.57
C LEU A 26 -8.26 3.42 -1.24
N CYS A 27 -7.18 3.75 -0.53
CA CYS A 27 -6.88 3.16 0.77
C CYS A 27 -7.99 3.47 1.79
N ALA A 28 -8.43 4.73 1.87
CA ALA A 28 -9.52 5.12 2.77
C ALA A 28 -10.83 4.37 2.46
N LEU A 29 -11.15 4.19 1.17
CA LEU A 29 -12.33 3.43 0.75
C LEU A 29 -12.23 1.95 1.15
N ILE A 30 -11.05 1.33 1.02
CA ILE A 30 -10.85 -0.06 1.45
C ILE A 30 -11.00 -0.16 2.97
N ASP A 31 -10.39 0.75 3.72
CA ASP A 31 -10.45 0.79 5.19
C ASP A 31 -11.89 0.98 5.71
N GLU A 32 -12.73 1.72 4.98
CA GLU A 32 -14.15 1.90 5.31
C GLU A 32 -14.98 0.61 5.05
N LYS A 33 -14.67 -0.12 3.99
CA LYS A 33 -15.47 -1.28 3.54
C LYS A 33 -15.00 -2.61 4.10
N TYR A 34 -13.73 -2.71 4.50
CA TYR A 34 -13.10 -3.97 4.87
C TYR A 34 -12.28 -3.82 6.14
N ASP A 35 -12.65 -4.59 7.17
CA ASP A 35 -11.82 -4.79 8.35
C ASP A 35 -10.67 -5.78 8.01
N MET A 36 -9.50 -5.23 7.67
CA MET A 36 -8.30 -5.94 7.22
C MET A 36 -7.01 -5.31 7.75
N GLU A 37 -5.95 -6.11 7.84
CA GLU A 37 -4.60 -5.65 8.17
C GLU A 37 -3.90 -5.10 6.92
N ARG A 38 -3.11 -4.03 7.11
CA ARG A 38 -2.27 -3.41 6.07
C ARG A 38 -0.81 -3.78 6.31
N LEU A 39 -0.15 -4.32 5.30
CA LEU A 39 1.24 -4.75 5.37
C LEU A 39 2.05 -4.13 4.26
N TRP A 40 3.20 -3.59 4.63
CA TRP A 40 4.25 -3.22 3.69
C TRP A 40 5.26 -4.36 3.55
N SER A 41 5.77 -4.55 2.34
CA SER A 41 6.90 -5.45 2.03
C SER A 41 7.77 -4.84 0.93
N SER A 42 8.93 -5.46 0.68
CA SER A 42 9.69 -5.19 -0.54
C SER A 42 8.90 -5.68 -1.75
N GLY A 43 8.89 -4.92 -2.83
CA GLY A 43 8.25 -5.31 -4.09
C GLY A 43 8.97 -6.43 -4.86
N GLY A 44 9.91 -7.13 -4.22
CA GLY A 44 10.72 -8.17 -4.82
C GLY A 44 11.71 -7.61 -5.85
N LYS A 45 11.96 -8.36 -6.93
CA LYS A 45 12.95 -7.99 -7.96
C LYS A 45 12.45 -6.90 -8.92
N ALA A 46 11.14 -6.73 -9.04
CA ALA A 46 10.52 -5.89 -10.06
C ALA A 46 10.01 -4.54 -9.53
N TRP A 47 9.80 -4.42 -8.22
CA TRP A 47 9.13 -3.26 -7.64
C TRP A 47 9.82 -2.80 -6.35
N THR A 48 9.72 -1.49 -6.07
CA THR A 48 10.31 -0.88 -4.86
C THR A 48 9.57 -1.33 -3.60
N TYR A 49 8.24 -1.23 -3.61
CA TYR A 49 7.39 -1.56 -2.47
C TYR A 49 6.24 -2.48 -2.88
N GLU A 50 5.76 -3.25 -1.92
CA GLU A 50 4.51 -3.99 -2.00
C GLU A 50 3.62 -3.56 -0.84
N TYR A 51 2.36 -3.23 -1.14
CA TYR A 51 1.37 -2.82 -0.15
C TYR A 51 0.16 -3.76 -0.22
N LYS A 52 -0.10 -4.49 0.88
CA LYS A 52 -1.07 -5.59 0.94
C LYS A 52 -2.15 -5.34 1.98
N TYR A 53 -3.37 -5.72 1.62
CA TYR A 53 -4.47 -5.92 2.56
C TYR A 53 -4.66 -7.42 2.79
N ARG A 54 -4.71 -7.86 4.06
CA ARG A 54 -4.97 -9.27 4.41
C ARG A 54 -5.92 -9.44 5.58
N ARG A 55 -6.60 -10.59 5.62
CA ARG A 55 -7.32 -11.09 6.81
C ARG A 55 -7.34 -12.61 6.82
N GLY A 56 -6.98 -13.23 7.94
CA GLY A 56 -7.06 -14.69 8.11
C GLY A 56 -6.29 -15.48 7.04
N GLY A 57 -5.10 -15.01 6.63
CA GLY A 57 -4.26 -15.66 5.63
C GLY A 57 -4.67 -15.43 4.16
N LYS A 58 -5.73 -14.66 3.89
CA LYS A 58 -6.17 -14.29 2.54
C LYS A 58 -5.80 -12.84 2.22
N THR A 59 -5.40 -12.55 0.98
CA THR A 59 -5.19 -11.19 0.47
C THR A 59 -6.46 -10.67 -0.19
N LEU A 60 -6.67 -9.34 -0.16
CA LEU A 60 -7.82 -8.70 -0.79
C LEU A 60 -7.83 -8.90 -2.32
N CYS A 61 -6.68 -8.69 -2.95
CA CYS A 61 -6.44 -8.97 -4.36
C CYS A 61 -5.12 -9.73 -4.53
N ALA A 62 -4.95 -10.38 -5.69
CA ALA A 62 -3.79 -11.17 -6.06
C ALA A 62 -2.75 -10.31 -6.80
#